data_AF-A0A3D6D284-F1
#
_entry.id   AF-A0A3D6D284-F1
#
_cell.length_a   1.000
_cell.length_b   1.000
_cell.length_c   1.000
_cell.angle_alpha   90.00
_cell.angle_beta   90.00
_cell.angle_gamma   90.00
#
_symmetry.space_group_name_H-M   'P 1'
#
loop_
_entity.id
_entity.type
_entity.pdbx_description
1 polymer ?
#
loop_
_entity_poly.entity_id
_entity_poly.type
_entity_poly.pdbx_seq_one_letter_code
_entity_poly.pdbx_strand_id
1 'polypeptide(L)'
;EIAELGFIAILFHDTGYLKNKGDLNGTGAKHAFQHVERSQAFANQWMLQNSFDQEARSAVKSMIQNTDFSKNTTPVLFTTSVHELVGCMVGTADLLGQMASPDYVTKLPLLHREMIEALKQGQSMGIPIEIPKTPQDLVRSTPSFFKEYVIPKLVKDYQNVFRLLNTPYPDGPNPYMEQIQRHLESVSQATR
;
A
#
# COMPACT_ATOMS: atom_id res chain seq x y z
N GLU A 1 14.71 -2.63 -18.49
CA GLU A 1 13.91 -3.84 -18.22
C GLU A 1 13.38 -3.88 -16.79
N ILE A 2 14.16 -4.23 -15.75
CA ILE A 2 13.60 -4.33 -14.38
C ILE A 2 12.97 -3.02 -13.84
N ALA A 3 13.62 -1.88 -14.06
CA ALA A 3 13.10 -0.59 -13.61
C ALA A 3 11.76 -0.24 -14.29
N GLU A 4 11.59 -0.65 -15.55
CA GLU A 4 10.34 -0.48 -16.29
C GLU A 4 9.22 -1.31 -15.68
N LEU A 5 9.50 -2.57 -15.32
CA LEU A 5 8.52 -3.42 -14.60
C LEU A 5 8.13 -2.81 -13.25
N GLY A 6 9.10 -2.25 -12.52
CA GLY A 6 8.85 -1.51 -11.29
C GLY A 6 7.94 -0.30 -11.50
N PHE A 7 8.17 0.51 -12.55
CA PHE A 7 7.30 1.64 -12.87
C PHE A 7 5.90 1.21 -13.27
N ILE A 8 5.75 0.11 -14.02
CA ILE A 8 4.44 -0.45 -14.35
C ILE A 8 3.73 -0.85 -13.05
N ALA A 9 4.41 -1.56 -12.13
CA ALA A 9 3.81 -1.91 -10.85
C ALA A 9 3.36 -0.67 -10.05
N ILE A 10 4.19 0.38 -9.97
CA ILE A 10 3.85 1.64 -9.31
C ILE A 10 2.62 2.31 -9.94
N LEU A 11 2.54 2.37 -11.28
CA LEU A 11 1.42 3.02 -11.96
C LEU A 11 0.11 2.22 -11.80
N PHE A 12 0.21 0.91 -11.68
CA PHE A 12 -0.97 0.03 -11.66
C PHE A 12 -1.40 -0.44 -10.27
N HIS A 13 -0.59 -0.35 -9.21
CA HIS A 13 -0.86 -1.00 -7.91
C HIS A 13 -2.24 -0.66 -7.32
N ASP A 14 -2.73 0.57 -7.51
CA ASP A 14 -4.02 1.05 -7.01
C ASP A 14 -5.12 1.20 -8.09
N THR A 15 -4.85 0.80 -9.33
CA THR A 15 -5.87 0.86 -10.41
C THR A 15 -7.08 -0.02 -10.12
N GLY A 16 -6.94 -1.02 -9.25
CA GLY A 16 -8.01 -1.83 -8.71
C GLY A 16 -8.98 -1.10 -7.79
N TYR A 17 -8.78 0.17 -7.47
CA TYR A 17 -9.79 1.04 -6.86
C TYR A 17 -10.66 1.76 -7.90
N LEU A 18 -10.29 1.75 -9.19
CA LEU A 18 -11.06 2.43 -10.24
C LEU A 18 -12.49 1.87 -10.32
N LYS A 19 -13.45 2.78 -10.41
CA LYS A 19 -14.86 2.45 -10.63
C LYS A 19 -15.18 2.41 -12.13
N ASN A 20 -16.23 1.67 -12.49
CA ASN A 20 -16.77 1.71 -13.84
C ASN A 20 -17.35 3.11 -14.15
N LYS A 21 -17.31 3.57 -15.40
CA LYS A 21 -17.77 4.92 -15.79
C LYS A 21 -19.23 5.23 -15.40
N GLY A 22 -20.09 4.22 -15.35
CA GLY A 22 -21.50 4.36 -14.95
C GLY A 22 -21.74 4.23 -13.44
N ASP A 23 -20.70 4.01 -12.65
CA ASP A 23 -20.82 3.70 -11.23
C ASP A 23 -20.66 4.95 -10.35
N LEU A 24 -21.81 5.58 -10.08
CA LEU A 24 -21.90 6.81 -9.30
C LEU A 24 -22.00 6.57 -7.79
N ASN A 25 -22.05 5.31 -7.34
CA ASN A 25 -22.29 4.95 -5.95
C ASN A 25 -20.98 4.81 -5.18
N GLY A 26 -20.89 5.50 -4.04
CA GLY A 26 -19.75 5.40 -3.13
C GLY A 26 -18.42 5.77 -3.78
N THR A 27 -17.33 5.35 -3.15
CA THR A 27 -15.95 5.56 -3.61
C THR A 27 -15.38 4.29 -4.25
N GLY A 28 -14.12 4.33 -4.67
CA GLY A 28 -13.39 3.13 -5.07
C GLY A 28 -13.18 2.13 -3.94
N ALA A 29 -13.26 2.57 -2.68
CA ALA A 29 -12.93 1.78 -1.49
C ALA A 29 -13.79 0.51 -1.33
N LYS A 30 -14.96 0.44 -1.96
CA LYS A 30 -15.74 -0.80 -2.06
C LYS A 30 -15.00 -1.97 -2.72
N HIS A 31 -13.92 -1.68 -3.45
CA HIS A 31 -13.07 -2.68 -4.06
C HIS A 31 -11.85 -3.05 -3.21
N ALA A 32 -11.70 -2.52 -1.99
CA ALA A 32 -10.52 -2.75 -1.14
C ALA A 32 -10.15 -4.23 -0.96
N PHE A 33 -11.11 -5.16 -0.86
CA PHE A 33 -10.82 -6.59 -0.68
C PHE A 33 -10.33 -7.32 -1.94
N GLN A 34 -10.45 -6.68 -3.10
CA GLN A 34 -10.08 -7.24 -4.40
C GLN A 34 -9.20 -6.27 -5.20
N HIS A 35 -8.75 -5.16 -4.61
CA HIS A 35 -8.06 -4.10 -5.36
C HIS A 35 -6.76 -4.63 -5.96
N VAL A 36 -5.99 -5.44 -5.22
CA VAL A 36 -4.75 -6.04 -5.71
C VAL A 36 -5.00 -6.96 -6.90
N GLU A 37 -5.96 -7.88 -6.81
CA GLU A 37 -6.33 -8.78 -7.92
C GLU A 37 -6.80 -7.97 -9.15
N ARG A 38 -7.62 -6.94 -8.93
CA ARG A 38 -8.08 -6.05 -10.00
C ARG A 38 -6.93 -5.26 -10.62
N SER A 39 -6.01 -4.74 -9.83
CA SER A 39 -4.81 -4.03 -10.28
C SER A 39 -3.91 -4.94 -11.13
N GLN A 40 -3.70 -6.18 -10.68
CA GLN A 40 -2.97 -7.20 -11.44
C GLN A 40 -3.66 -7.51 -12.78
N ALA A 41 -4.99 -7.56 -12.81
CA ALA A 41 -5.75 -7.76 -14.04
C ALA A 41 -5.58 -6.58 -15.02
N PHE A 42 -5.68 -5.34 -14.54
CA PHE A 42 -5.44 -4.14 -15.36
C PHE A 42 -4.02 -4.11 -15.91
N ALA A 43 -3.01 -4.32 -15.06
CA ALA A 43 -1.61 -4.36 -15.49
C ALA A 43 -1.38 -5.46 -16.52
N ASN A 44 -1.87 -6.67 -16.28
CA ASN A 44 -1.70 -7.80 -17.19
C ASN A 44 -2.36 -7.56 -18.55
N GLN A 45 -3.56 -6.98 -18.58
CA GLN A 45 -4.22 -6.63 -19.84
C GLN A 45 -3.41 -5.60 -20.63
N TRP A 46 -2.97 -4.53 -19.98
CA TRP A 46 -2.17 -3.49 -20.63
C TRP A 46 -0.84 -4.06 -21.14
N MET A 47 -0.14 -4.86 -20.33
CA MET A 47 1.12 -5.49 -20.73
C MET A 47 0.96 -6.48 -21.88
N LEU A 48 -0.12 -7.26 -21.93
CA LEU A 48 -0.43 -8.13 -23.07
C LEU A 48 -0.62 -7.33 -24.37
N GLN A 49 -1.32 -6.20 -24.29
CA GLN A 49 -1.53 -5.31 -25.45
C GLN A 49 -0.23 -4.64 -25.94
N ASN A 50 0.77 -4.52 -25.07
CA ASN A 50 2.08 -3.94 -25.35
C ASN A 50 3.18 -5.01 -25.52
N SER A 51 2.79 -6.26 -25.82
CA SER A 51 3.71 -7.34 -26.20
C SER A 51 4.75 -7.74 -25.14
N PHE A 52 4.49 -7.49 -23.85
CA PHE A 52 5.31 -8.03 -22.78
C PHE A 52 5.11 -9.54 -22.63
N ASP A 53 6.20 -10.27 -22.39
CA ASP A 53 6.17 -11.71 -22.23
C ASP A 53 5.50 -12.16 -20.92
N GLN A 54 5.43 -13.48 -20.70
CA GLN A 54 4.83 -14.04 -19.51
C GLN A 54 5.65 -13.79 -18.23
N GLU A 55 6.98 -13.74 -18.33
CA GLU A 55 7.84 -13.56 -17.17
C GLU A 55 7.71 -12.14 -16.61
N ALA A 56 7.82 -11.13 -17.48
CA ALA A 56 7.62 -9.73 -17.13
C ALA A 56 6.25 -9.48 -16.50
N ARG A 57 5.19 -10.04 -17.09
CA ARG A 57 3.82 -9.92 -16.54
C ARG A 57 3.69 -10.59 -15.17
N SER A 58 4.34 -11.73 -14.97
CA SER A 58 4.30 -12.44 -13.69
C SER A 58 5.06 -11.66 -12.62
N ALA A 59 6.22 -11.09 -12.97
CA ALA A 59 7.00 -10.23 -12.09
C ALA A 59 6.21 -8.99 -11.64
N VAL A 60 5.54 -8.28 -12.57
CA VAL A 60 4.70 -7.11 -12.23
C VAL A 60 3.53 -7.50 -11.32
N LYS A 61 2.88 -8.65 -11.56
CA LYS A 61 1.82 -9.13 -10.66
C LYS A 61 2.32 -9.35 -9.24
N SER A 62 3.49 -9.98 -9.09
CA SER A 62 4.14 -10.18 -7.79
C SER A 62 4.55 -8.85 -7.13
N MET A 63 5.04 -7.89 -7.90
CA MET A 63 5.36 -6.55 -7.37
C MET A 63 4.11 -5.82 -6.86
N ILE A 64 2.99 -5.89 -7.59
CA ILE A 64 1.69 -5.36 -7.13
C ILE A 64 1.18 -6.14 -5.92
N GLN A 65 1.39 -7.47 -5.86
CA GLN A 65 0.99 -8.26 -4.69
C GLN A 65 1.67 -7.79 -3.40
N ASN A 66 2.88 -7.24 -3.49
CA ASN A 66 3.58 -6.68 -2.34
C ASN A 66 2.96 -5.39 -1.78
N THR A 67 1.95 -4.80 -2.40
CA THR A 67 1.16 -3.70 -1.82
C THR A 67 -0.08 -4.19 -1.05
N ASP A 68 -0.29 -5.51 -0.99
CA ASP A 68 -1.32 -6.09 -0.13
C ASP A 68 -0.85 -6.11 1.33
N PHE A 69 -1.45 -5.27 2.15
CA PHE A 69 -1.14 -5.15 3.57
C PHE A 69 -2.04 -6.02 4.48
N SER A 70 -2.90 -6.86 3.90
CA SER A 70 -3.80 -7.70 4.69
C SER A 70 -3.04 -8.79 5.48
N LYS A 71 -3.56 -9.17 6.66
CA LYS A 71 -2.88 -10.13 7.56
C LYS A 71 -2.81 -11.57 7.01
N ASN A 72 -3.50 -11.87 5.91
CA ASN A 72 -3.67 -13.23 5.37
C ASN A 72 -3.05 -13.41 3.98
N THR A 73 -2.13 -12.54 3.57
CA THR A 73 -1.49 -12.63 2.25
C THR A 73 -0.64 -13.89 2.14
N THR A 74 -0.87 -14.66 1.07
CA THR A 74 0.06 -15.71 0.65
C THR A 74 1.45 -15.11 0.40
N PRO A 75 2.55 -15.79 0.78
CA PRO A 75 3.89 -15.35 0.44
C PRO A 75 4.01 -15.07 -1.05
N VAL A 76 4.55 -13.90 -1.40
CA VAL A 76 4.73 -13.52 -2.80
C VAL A 76 5.85 -14.35 -3.41
N LEU A 77 5.56 -15.02 -4.52
CA LEU A 77 6.54 -15.80 -5.24
C LEU A 77 7.23 -14.91 -6.29
N PHE A 78 8.55 -14.81 -6.17
CA PHE A 78 9.40 -14.12 -7.14
C PHE A 78 10.32 -15.12 -7.83
N THR A 79 10.48 -14.97 -9.14
CA THR A 79 11.36 -15.81 -9.95
C THR A 79 12.84 -15.51 -9.69
N THR A 80 13.17 -14.26 -9.32
CA THR A 80 14.55 -13.81 -9.07
C THR A 80 14.61 -12.87 -7.87
N SER A 81 15.77 -12.79 -7.22
CA SER A 81 16.02 -11.85 -6.11
C SER A 81 15.93 -10.39 -6.53
N VAL A 82 16.19 -10.09 -7.81
CA VAL A 82 16.05 -8.75 -8.36
C VAL A 82 14.57 -8.35 -8.49
N HIS A 83 13.69 -9.27 -8.93
CA HIS A 83 12.25 -9.03 -8.93
C HIS A 83 11.71 -8.84 -7.50
N GLU A 84 12.18 -9.64 -6.55
CA GLU A 84 11.82 -9.52 -5.14
C GLU A 84 12.23 -8.16 -4.57
N LEU A 85 13.48 -7.73 -4.80
CA LEU A 85 13.98 -6.44 -4.34
C LEU A 85 13.13 -5.27 -4.84
N VAL A 86 12.76 -5.26 -6.12
CA VAL A 86 11.87 -4.22 -6.68
C VAL A 86 10.47 -4.32 -6.10
N GLY A 87 9.94 -5.53 -5.89
CA GLY A 87 8.68 -5.71 -5.18
C GLY A 87 8.74 -5.12 -3.75
N CYS A 88 9.82 -5.32 -3.02
CA CYS A 88 10.03 -4.72 -1.69
C CYS A 88 10.10 -3.19 -1.77
N MET A 89 10.73 -2.64 -2.81
CA MET A 89 10.76 -1.19 -3.07
C MET A 89 9.37 -0.63 -3.34
N VAL A 90 8.55 -1.31 -4.14
CA VAL A 90 7.16 -0.90 -4.46
C VAL A 90 6.31 -0.90 -3.18
N GLY A 91 6.30 -1.98 -2.41
CA GLY A 91 5.54 -2.04 -1.15
C GLY A 91 6.04 -1.05 -0.09
N THR A 92 7.36 -0.80 -0.05
CA THR A 92 7.94 0.24 0.82
C THR A 92 7.50 1.64 0.41
N ALA A 93 7.51 1.93 -0.90
CA ALA A 93 7.13 3.24 -1.43
C ALA A 93 5.65 3.55 -1.17
N ASP A 94 4.77 2.54 -1.26
CA ASP A 94 3.35 2.67 -0.94
C ASP A 94 3.13 3.07 0.53
N LEU A 95 3.65 2.28 1.48
CA LEU A 95 3.53 2.56 2.92
C LEU A 95 4.14 3.92 3.31
N LEU A 96 5.38 4.19 2.87
CA LEU A 96 6.06 5.43 3.23
C LEU A 96 5.44 6.64 2.57
N GLY A 97 5.07 6.54 1.29
CA GLY A 97 4.45 7.62 0.55
C GLY A 97 3.12 8.04 1.17
N GLN A 98 2.28 7.06 1.53
CA GLN A 98 0.99 7.34 2.17
C GLN A 98 1.18 8.04 3.53
N MET A 99 2.03 7.52 4.40
CA MET A 99 2.19 8.04 5.76
C MET A 99 3.01 9.33 5.85
N ALA A 100 3.93 9.56 4.90
CA ALA A 100 4.71 10.79 4.82
C ALA A 100 4.00 11.92 4.06
N SER A 101 2.84 11.65 3.43
CA SER A 101 2.09 12.66 2.69
C SER A 101 1.80 13.90 3.54
N PRO A 102 2.06 15.14 3.07
CA PRO A 102 1.87 16.36 3.87
C PRO A 102 0.45 16.54 4.44
N ASP A 103 -0.54 15.89 3.83
CA ASP A 103 -1.94 15.92 4.22
C ASP A 103 -2.42 14.65 4.94
N TYR A 104 -1.51 13.75 5.32
CA TYR A 104 -1.82 12.45 5.92
C TYR A 104 -2.78 12.58 7.11
N VAL A 105 -2.44 13.42 8.09
CA VAL A 105 -3.27 13.64 9.30
C VAL A 105 -4.67 14.15 8.94
N THR A 106 -4.76 15.07 7.97
CA THR A 106 -6.05 15.64 7.53
C THR A 106 -6.88 14.66 6.70
N LYS A 107 -6.25 13.64 6.09
CA LYS A 107 -6.93 12.60 5.31
C LYS A 107 -7.43 11.44 6.15
N LEU A 108 -6.95 11.23 7.38
CA LEU A 108 -7.39 10.11 8.24
C LEU A 108 -8.93 10.00 8.37
N PRO A 109 -9.70 11.11 8.53
CA PRO A 109 -11.17 11.00 8.54
C PRO A 109 -11.79 10.55 7.21
N LEU A 110 -11.17 10.87 6.07
CA LEU A 110 -11.61 10.38 4.77
C LEU A 110 -11.26 8.89 4.61
N LEU A 111 -10.04 8.51 4.99
CA LEU A 111 -9.61 7.11 5.00
C LEU A 111 -10.52 6.24 5.89
N HIS A 112 -10.95 6.76 7.05
CA HIS A 112 -11.93 6.06 7.89
C HIS A 112 -13.27 5.80 7.17
N ARG A 113 -13.76 6.78 6.40
CA ARG A 113 -15.00 6.60 5.61
C ARG A 113 -14.82 5.54 4.52
N GLU A 114 -13.65 5.50 3.88
CA GLU A 114 -13.29 4.47 2.90
C GLU A 114 -13.24 3.09 3.55
N MET A 115 -12.66 2.96 4.75
CA MET A 115 -12.66 1.72 5.52
C MET A 115 -14.08 1.26 5.88
N ILE A 116 -14.99 2.17 6.22
CA ILE A 116 -16.41 1.85 6.51
C ILE A 116 -17.12 1.35 5.25
N GLU A 117 -16.84 1.95 4.09
CA GLU A 117 -17.38 1.47 2.81
C GLU A 117 -16.85 0.08 2.47
N ALA A 118 -15.54 -0.14 2.62
CA ALA A 118 -14.92 -1.45 2.46
C ALA A 118 -15.58 -2.46 3.40
N LEU A 119 -15.72 -2.16 4.69
CA LEU A 119 -16.31 -3.05 5.70
C LEU A 119 -17.69 -3.57 5.26
N LYS A 120 -18.56 -2.69 4.73
CA LYS A 120 -19.89 -3.10 4.24
C LYS A 120 -19.79 -4.14 3.12
N GLN A 121 -18.82 -3.99 2.22
CA GLN A 121 -18.58 -4.95 1.15
C GLN A 121 -18.01 -6.25 1.69
N GLY A 122 -17.00 -6.18 2.57
CA GLY A 122 -16.41 -7.36 3.19
C GLY A 122 -17.42 -8.18 4.00
N GLN A 123 -18.32 -7.52 4.74
CA GLN A 123 -19.43 -8.17 5.44
C GLN A 123 -20.38 -8.90 4.48
N SER A 124 -20.70 -8.30 3.33
CA SER A 124 -21.52 -8.96 2.30
C SER A 124 -20.83 -10.18 1.68
N MET A 125 -19.51 -10.23 1.74
CA MET A 125 -18.67 -11.35 1.29
C MET A 125 -18.37 -12.37 2.41
N GLY A 126 -18.84 -12.13 3.63
CA GLY A 126 -18.57 -13.01 4.78
C GLY A 126 -17.14 -12.91 5.33
N ILE A 127 -16.40 -11.85 5.02
CA ILE A 127 -15.03 -11.63 5.49
C ILE A 127 -15.08 -10.98 6.88
N PRO A 128 -14.50 -11.59 7.94
CA PRO A 128 -14.44 -10.98 9.25
C PRO A 128 -13.38 -9.87 9.26
N ILE A 129 -13.81 -8.62 9.42
CA ILE A 129 -12.94 -7.44 9.41
C ILE A 129 -13.23 -6.58 10.63
N GLU A 130 -12.17 -6.15 11.30
CA GLU A 130 -12.22 -5.14 12.35
C GLU A 130 -11.55 -3.86 11.85
N ILE A 131 -12.26 -2.74 11.96
CA ILE A 131 -11.74 -1.41 11.66
C ILE A 131 -11.99 -0.49 12.86
N PRO A 132 -11.23 0.61 13.00
CA PRO A 132 -11.52 1.63 14.00
C PRO A 132 -12.99 2.09 13.91
N LYS A 133 -13.66 2.26 15.06
CA LYS A 133 -15.10 2.55 15.08
C LYS A 133 -15.39 3.99 14.66
N THR A 134 -14.50 4.91 15.01
CA THR A 134 -14.60 6.33 14.68
C THR A 134 -13.33 6.84 13.98
N PRO A 135 -13.40 7.98 13.27
CA PRO A 135 -12.21 8.67 12.76
C PRO A 135 -11.18 8.94 13.87
N GLN A 136 -11.64 9.30 15.07
CA GLN A 136 -10.77 9.55 16.22
C GLN A 136 -10.07 8.27 16.69
N ASP A 137 -10.73 7.12 16.64
CA ASP A 137 -10.09 5.83 16.95
C ASP A 137 -8.97 5.51 15.95
N LEU A 138 -9.17 5.80 14.65
CA LEU A 138 -8.14 5.62 13.62
C LEU A 138 -6.94 6.56 13.89
N VAL A 139 -7.21 7.83 14.20
CA VAL A 139 -6.16 8.78 14.59
C VAL A 139 -5.39 8.26 15.80
N ARG A 140 -6.09 7.85 16.87
CA ARG A 140 -5.45 7.36 18.10
C ARG A 140 -4.66 6.06 17.90
N SER A 141 -5.09 5.17 17.00
CA SER A 141 -4.40 3.91 16.74
C SER A 141 -3.24 4.04 15.74
N THR A 142 -3.13 5.16 15.02
CA THR A 142 -2.10 5.40 14.00
C THR A 142 -0.66 5.21 14.52
N PRO A 143 -0.27 5.71 15.72
CA PRO A 143 1.07 5.44 16.27
C PRO A 143 1.35 3.95 16.50
N SER A 144 0.38 3.19 17.02
CA SER A 144 0.50 1.74 17.17
C SER A 144 0.57 1.04 15.82
N PHE A 145 -0.25 1.43 14.84
CA PHE A 145 -0.17 0.91 13.48
C PHE A 145 1.24 1.09 12.89
N PHE A 146 1.83 2.28 13.03
CA PHE A 146 3.18 2.51 12.55
C PHE A 146 4.22 1.62 13.25
N LYS A 147 4.20 1.58 14.58
CA LYS A 147 5.20 0.87 15.38
C LYS A 147 5.07 -0.65 15.28
N GLU A 148 3.84 -1.16 15.30
CA GLU A 148 3.53 -2.59 15.46
C GLU A 148 3.31 -3.29 14.13
N TYR A 149 2.97 -2.56 13.06
CA TYR A 149 2.75 -3.12 11.74
C TYR A 149 3.75 -2.60 10.70
N VAL A 150 3.82 -1.29 10.49
CA VAL A 150 4.61 -0.69 9.39
C VAL A 150 6.10 -0.93 9.58
N ILE A 151 6.66 -0.65 10.76
CA ILE A 151 8.09 -0.87 11.02
C ILE A 151 8.48 -2.35 10.85
N PRO A 152 7.79 -3.34 11.45
CA PRO A 152 8.06 -4.74 11.18
C PRO A 152 7.97 -5.11 9.70
N LYS A 153 6.97 -4.61 8.97
CA LYS A 153 6.82 -4.86 7.53
C LYS A 153 8.03 -4.34 6.75
N LEU A 154 8.44 -3.10 6.98
CA LEU A 154 9.60 -2.48 6.32
C LEU A 154 10.92 -3.21 6.62
N VAL A 155 11.14 -3.61 7.88
CA VAL A 155 12.41 -4.19 8.32
C VAL A 155 12.51 -5.68 8.01
N LYS A 156 11.43 -6.45 8.22
CA LYS A 156 11.43 -7.91 8.09
C LYS A 156 10.99 -8.39 6.72
N ASP A 157 9.94 -7.80 6.17
CA ASP A 157 9.30 -8.30 4.95
C ASP A 157 9.84 -7.59 3.70
N TYR A 158 10.20 -6.31 3.81
CA TYR A 158 10.71 -5.50 2.69
C TYR A 158 12.21 -5.25 2.72
N GLN A 159 12.97 -6.17 3.32
CA GLN A 159 14.44 -6.19 3.26
C GLN A 159 15.10 -4.87 3.68
N ASN A 160 14.44 -4.05 4.52
CA ASN A 160 14.96 -2.78 5.02
C ASN A 160 15.30 -1.76 3.91
N VAL A 161 14.68 -1.88 2.72
CA VAL A 161 15.04 -1.05 1.54
C VAL A 161 14.74 0.43 1.72
N PHE A 162 13.91 0.83 2.70
CA PHE A 162 13.67 2.24 2.99
C PHE A 162 14.96 3.00 3.38
N ARG A 163 15.97 2.31 3.92
CA ARG A 163 17.28 2.91 4.24
C ARG A 163 18.04 3.40 3.01
N LEU A 164 17.67 2.94 1.81
CA LEU A 164 18.23 3.47 0.56
C LEU A 164 17.89 4.95 0.35
N LEU A 165 16.88 5.48 1.05
CA LEU A 165 16.50 6.89 1.04
C LEU A 165 17.27 7.73 2.09
N ASN A 166 18.16 7.12 2.87
CA ASN A 166 18.97 7.81 3.88
C ASN A 166 20.05 8.67 3.21
N THR A 167 20.23 9.90 3.68
CA THR A 167 21.23 10.83 3.12
C THR A 167 22.12 11.41 4.22
N PRO A 168 23.43 11.07 4.28
CA PRO A 168 24.14 10.11 3.43
C PRO A 168 23.78 8.65 3.76
N TYR A 169 23.82 7.76 2.77
CA TYR A 169 23.64 6.32 2.98
C TYR A 169 24.81 5.72 3.81
N PRO A 170 24.59 4.73 4.70
CA PRO A 170 23.31 4.11 5.07
C PRO A 170 22.67 4.67 6.35
N ASP A 171 23.32 5.64 7.01
CA ASP A 171 23.01 6.03 8.40
C ASP A 171 22.54 7.48 8.55
N GLY A 172 22.44 8.22 7.44
CA GLY A 172 21.91 9.58 7.43
C GLY A 172 20.40 9.66 7.64
N PRO A 173 19.87 10.88 7.85
CA PRO A 173 18.44 11.13 7.97
C PRO A 173 17.64 10.61 6.77
N ASN A 174 16.40 10.20 7.06
CA ASN A 174 15.42 9.77 6.07
C ASN A 174 14.23 10.73 6.09
N PRO A 175 14.04 11.54 5.03
CA PRO A 175 13.02 12.59 5.03
C PRO A 175 11.59 12.06 5.15
N TYR A 176 11.32 10.84 4.65
CA TYR A 176 10.01 10.20 4.81
C TYR A 176 9.76 9.80 6.26
N MET A 177 10.75 9.18 6.91
CA MET A 177 10.63 8.78 8.31
C MET A 177 10.52 9.98 9.25
N GLU A 178 11.26 11.06 8.99
CA GLU A 178 11.14 12.31 9.74
C GLU A 178 9.75 12.92 9.59
N GLN A 179 9.20 12.94 8.37
CA GLN A 179 7.87 13.48 8.14
C GLN A 179 6.79 12.62 8.81
N ILE A 180 6.90 11.29 8.74
CA ILE A 180 6.00 10.39 9.46
C ILE A 180 6.08 10.66 10.97
N GLN A 181 7.29 10.80 11.53
CA GLN A 181 7.46 11.09 12.94
C GLN A 181 6.77 12.40 13.36
N ARG A 182 6.86 13.46 12.55
CA ARG A 182 6.12 14.72 12.77
C ARG A 182 4.61 14.51 12.77
N HIS A 183 4.09 13.69 11.85
CA HIS A 183 2.65 13.35 11.84
C HIS A 183 2.24 12.59 13.11
N LEU A 184 3.03 11.61 13.55
CA LEU A 184 2.74 10.82 14.75
C LEU A 184 2.77 11.67 16.03
N GLU A 185 3.68 12.64 16.10
CA GLU A 185 3.74 13.61 17.20
C GLU A 185 2.50 14.52 17.21
N SER A 186 2.10 15.05 16.04
CA SER A 186 0.90 15.87 15.90
C SER A 186 -0.36 15.10 16.31
N VAL A 187 -0.47 13.83 15.90
CA VAL A 187 -1.57 12.94 16.26
C VAL A 187 -1.59 12.71 17.77
N SER A 188 -0.44 12.39 18.36
CA SER A 188 -0.34 12.11 19.80
C SER A 188 -0.73 13.32 20.65
N GLN A 189 -0.37 14.53 20.23
CA GLN A 189 -0.74 15.77 20.92
C GLN A 189 -2.24 16.06 20.82
N ALA A 190 -2.86 15.81 19.66
CA ALA A 190 -4.28 16.03 19.44
C ALA A 190 -5.20 15.03 20.18
N THR A 191 -4.65 13.89 20.62
CA THR A 191 -5.39 12.81 21.30
C THR A 191 -5.14 12.71 22.81
N ARG A 192 -4.30 13.58 23.37
CA ARG A 192 -4.09 13.72 24.82
C ARG A 192 -5.19 14.57 25.44
#